data_AF-A0A7K0A7H8-F1
#
_entry.id   AF-A0A7K0A7H8-F1
#
_cell.length_a   1.000
_cell.length_b   1.000
_cell.length_c   1.000
_cell.angle_alpha   90.00
_cell.angle_beta   90.00
_cell.angle_gamma   90.00
#
_symmetry.space_group_name_H-M   'P 1'
#
loop_
_entity.id
_entity.type
_entity.pdbx_description
1 polymer ?
#
loop_
_entity_poly.entity_id
_entity_poly.type
_entity_poly.pdbx_seq_one_letter_code
_entity_poly.pdbx_strand_id
1 'polypeptide(L)'
;MILPRRSMSYLRSCSPRCTRSVRSRRVAAIPTASRQRQCARCANQGVEIIQQLWKDTVASDRYREVFSDENPGQGIDLPPEAIDKIVGLLEDKSLGLTDLDVKGVAFEEFLSATYRGGGLGQYSTPREVVNFMVDLVEPAIGERVIDPSCGSGGFLIRAYDVVSEKIRSSDLSEREKVARAGELADRNLVGIDWEQRAARTCKMNMILHGDGHAGVYRANGLVSCPAV
;
A
#
# COMPACT_ATOMS: atom_id res chain seq x y z
N MET A 1 -4.77 5.59 3.42
CA MET A 1 -5.80 6.39 2.72
C MET A 1 -7.12 6.21 3.44
N ILE A 2 -7.59 7.26 4.12
CA ILE A 2 -8.86 7.29 4.86
C ILE A 2 -9.94 7.71 3.87
N LEU A 3 -10.90 6.82 3.59
CA LEU A 3 -12.10 7.19 2.85
C LEU A 3 -12.80 8.35 3.61
N PRO A 4 -13.07 9.51 2.97
CA PRO A 4 -13.74 10.62 3.64
C PRO A 4 -15.14 10.18 4.10
N ARG A 5 -15.60 10.65 5.27
CA ARG A 5 -16.92 10.28 5.85
C ARG A 5 -18.13 10.44 4.91
N ARG A 6 -17.99 11.14 3.78
CA ARG A 6 -19.01 11.23 2.72
C ARG A 6 -19.17 9.96 1.87
N SER A 7 -18.20 9.06 1.79
CA SER A 7 -18.36 7.76 1.11
C SER A 7 -19.06 6.70 1.98
N MET A 8 -19.15 6.91 3.30
CA MET A 8 -19.97 6.08 4.20
C MET A 8 -21.49 6.24 3.99
N SER A 9 -21.92 7.24 3.20
CA SER A 9 -23.32 7.41 2.76
C SER A 9 -23.80 6.24 1.88
N TYR A 10 -22.88 5.56 1.21
CA TYR A 10 -23.14 4.45 0.30
C TYR A 10 -23.73 3.22 1.03
N LEU A 11 -23.30 2.99 2.27
CA LEU A 11 -23.74 1.87 3.11
C LEU A 11 -25.15 2.03 3.70
N ARG A 12 -25.74 3.24 3.66
CA ARG A 12 -27.10 3.48 4.19
C ARG A 12 -28.18 3.53 3.11
N SER A 13 -27.82 3.74 1.84
CA SER A 13 -28.78 3.79 0.73
C SER A 13 -29.07 2.40 0.14
N CYS A 14 -28.18 1.42 0.32
CA CYS A 14 -28.43 0.03 -0.06
C CYS A 14 -29.12 -0.71 1.11
N SER A 15 -30.38 -1.11 0.91
CA SER A 15 -31.16 -1.86 1.91
C SER A 15 -30.36 -3.05 2.48
N PRO A 16 -30.39 -3.30 3.82
CA PRO A 16 -29.71 -4.43 4.46
C PRO A 16 -30.24 -5.82 4.06
N ARG A 17 -31.09 -5.90 3.02
CA ARG A 17 -31.58 -7.14 2.41
C ARG A 17 -30.93 -7.51 1.05
N CYS A 18 -30.14 -6.66 0.37
CA CYS A 18 -29.37 -7.10 -0.83
C CYS A 18 -28.18 -8.01 -0.40
N THR A 19 -27.64 -7.87 0.82
CA THR A 19 -26.49 -8.67 1.32
C THR A 19 -26.84 -10.04 1.94
N ARG A 20 -28.12 -10.34 2.18
CA ARG A 20 -28.53 -11.58 2.89
C ARG A 20 -28.83 -12.79 1.97
N SER A 21 -28.84 -12.65 0.64
CA SER A 21 -29.30 -13.75 -0.23
C SER A 21 -28.28 -14.88 -0.45
N VAL A 22 -27.02 -14.72 -0.03
CA VAL A 22 -25.97 -15.72 -0.29
C VAL A 22 -25.84 -16.77 0.85
N ARG A 23 -26.49 -16.57 2.02
CA ARG A 23 -26.24 -17.40 3.22
C ARG A 23 -27.30 -18.41 3.63
N SER A 24 -28.35 -18.65 2.85
CA SER A 24 -29.35 -19.69 3.20
C SER A 24 -29.84 -20.42 1.95
N ARG A 25 -29.53 -21.72 1.86
CA ARG A 25 -30.10 -22.68 0.89
C ARG A 25 -31.60 -22.93 1.19
N ARG A 26 -32.44 -21.91 1.03
CA ARG A 26 -33.89 -22.04 0.95
C ARG A 26 -34.39 -21.11 -0.15
N VAL A 27 -34.85 -21.73 -1.24
CA VAL A 27 -35.62 -21.18 -2.39
C VAL A 27 -35.58 -19.66 -2.50
N ALA A 28 -34.55 -19.12 -3.16
CA ALA A 28 -34.48 -17.70 -3.47
C ALA A 28 -35.45 -17.39 -4.62
N ALA A 29 -36.46 -16.56 -4.35
CA ALA A 29 -37.33 -16.00 -5.37
C ALA A 29 -36.51 -15.31 -6.49
N ILE A 30 -36.92 -15.53 -7.74
CA ILE A 30 -36.34 -14.88 -8.93
C ILE A 30 -36.33 -13.36 -8.69
N PRO A 31 -35.17 -12.66 -8.76
CA PRO A 31 -35.11 -11.23 -8.51
C PRO A 31 -35.98 -10.49 -9.54
N THR A 32 -36.82 -9.56 -9.08
CA THR A 32 -37.56 -8.66 -9.97
C THR A 32 -36.59 -7.76 -10.75
N ALA A 33 -36.92 -7.45 -12.01
CA ALA A 33 -36.09 -6.63 -12.90
C ALA A 33 -35.69 -5.26 -12.30
N SER A 34 -36.49 -4.71 -11.38
CA SER A 34 -36.17 -3.48 -10.64
C SER A 34 -35.05 -3.66 -9.61
N ARG A 35 -34.95 -4.83 -8.96
CA ARG A 35 -33.87 -5.15 -8.00
C ARG A 35 -32.53 -5.42 -8.69
N GLN A 36 -32.54 -6.10 -9.82
CA GLN A 36 -31.34 -6.29 -10.65
C GLN A 36 -30.82 -4.93 -11.16
N ARG A 37 -31.70 -4.03 -11.61
CA ARG A 37 -31.32 -2.67 -12.02
C ARG A 37 -30.74 -1.84 -10.87
N GLN A 38 -31.20 -2.04 -9.64
CA GLN A 38 -30.71 -1.29 -8.48
C GLN A 38 -29.33 -1.79 -8.00
N CYS A 39 -29.11 -3.09 -7.83
CA CYS A 39 -27.79 -3.59 -7.43
C CYS A 39 -26.75 -3.43 -8.58
N ALA A 40 -27.16 -3.40 -9.86
CA ALA A 40 -26.29 -3.00 -11.00
C ALA A 40 -25.93 -1.50 -11.02
N ARG A 41 -26.86 -0.61 -10.66
CA ARG A 41 -26.59 0.83 -10.51
C ARG A 41 -25.59 1.11 -9.40
N CYS A 42 -25.71 0.41 -8.28
CA CYS A 42 -24.75 0.50 -7.18
C CYS A 42 -23.35 0.05 -7.65
N ALA A 43 -23.22 -1.14 -8.25
CA ALA A 43 -21.93 -1.64 -8.76
C ALA A 43 -21.24 -0.65 -9.71
N ASN A 44 -21.96 -0.10 -10.68
CA ASN A 44 -21.42 0.91 -11.60
C ASN A 44 -20.94 2.18 -10.88
N GLN A 45 -21.67 2.61 -9.85
CA GLN A 45 -21.28 3.77 -9.03
C GLN A 45 -20.02 3.49 -8.18
N GLY A 46 -19.82 2.26 -7.73
CA GLY A 46 -18.60 1.85 -7.01
C GLY A 46 -17.36 1.90 -7.89
N VAL A 47 -17.47 1.40 -9.12
CA VAL A 47 -16.39 1.44 -10.12
C VAL A 47 -16.02 2.89 -10.47
N GLU A 48 -17.01 3.76 -10.68
CA GLU A 48 -16.78 5.20 -10.95
C GLU A 48 -16.03 5.89 -9.80
N ILE A 49 -16.39 5.60 -8.54
CA ILE A 49 -15.71 6.16 -7.37
C ILE A 49 -14.24 5.73 -7.35
N ILE A 50 -13.94 4.45 -7.57
CA ILE A 50 -12.57 3.95 -7.56
C ILE A 50 -11.73 4.57 -8.68
N GLN A 51 -12.30 4.68 -9.89
CA GLN A 51 -11.63 5.33 -11.02
C GLN A 51 -11.40 6.83 -10.78
N GLN A 52 -12.30 7.52 -10.07
CA GLN A 52 -12.08 8.91 -9.68
C GLN A 52 -11.01 9.04 -8.59
N LEU A 53 -11.04 8.18 -7.57
CA LEU A 53 -10.01 8.14 -6.52
C LEU A 53 -8.62 7.86 -7.11
N TRP A 54 -8.54 7.02 -8.14
CA TRP A 54 -7.31 6.80 -8.90
C TRP A 54 -6.79 8.09 -9.51
N LYS A 55 -7.63 8.81 -10.27
CA LYS A 55 -7.26 10.09 -10.90
C LYS A 55 -6.81 11.13 -9.87
N ASP A 56 -7.53 11.24 -8.76
CA ASP A 56 -7.18 12.18 -7.68
C ASP A 56 -5.84 11.81 -7.02
N THR A 57 -5.56 10.51 -6.87
CA THR A 57 -4.31 10.01 -6.26
C THR A 57 -3.12 10.25 -7.16
N VAL A 58 -3.25 9.95 -8.46
CA VAL A 58 -2.20 10.18 -9.47
C VAL A 58 -1.91 11.67 -9.62
N ALA A 59 -2.92 12.53 -9.49
CA ALA A 59 -2.76 13.98 -9.53
C ALA A 59 -2.17 14.57 -8.23
N SER A 60 -2.12 13.81 -7.13
CA SER A 60 -1.61 14.31 -5.85
C SER A 60 -0.08 14.36 -5.83
N ASP A 61 0.49 15.46 -5.35
CA ASP A 61 1.96 15.62 -5.28
C ASP A 61 2.64 14.54 -4.43
N ARG A 62 1.95 14.05 -3.39
CA ARG A 62 2.47 13.04 -2.46
C ARG A 62 2.68 11.66 -3.10
N TYR A 63 1.78 11.25 -4.01
CA TYR A 63 1.77 9.91 -4.60
C TYR A 63 2.11 9.90 -6.09
N ARG A 64 2.30 11.08 -6.69
CA ARG A 64 2.64 11.24 -8.11
C ARG A 64 3.79 10.32 -8.51
N GLU A 65 4.87 10.26 -7.74
CA GLU A 65 6.06 9.45 -8.06
C GLU A 65 5.91 7.94 -7.84
N VAL A 66 4.82 7.49 -7.21
CA VAL A 66 4.50 6.07 -7.05
C VAL A 66 3.83 5.55 -8.32
N PHE A 67 3.00 6.38 -8.96
CA PHE A 67 2.17 6.02 -10.11
C PHE A 67 2.57 6.74 -11.41
N SER A 68 3.58 7.61 -11.41
CA SER A 68 4.06 8.41 -12.57
C SER A 68 4.54 7.59 -13.77
N ASP A 69 4.73 6.31 -13.52
CA ASP A 69 5.36 5.34 -14.41
C ASP A 69 4.34 4.57 -15.27
N GLU A 70 3.03 4.74 -14.99
CA GLU A 70 1.93 4.34 -15.85
C GLU A 70 1.36 5.56 -16.58
N ASN A 71 0.74 5.37 -17.75
CA ASN A 71 0.04 6.44 -18.44
C ASN A 71 -0.94 7.12 -17.46
N PRO A 72 -0.66 8.34 -16.97
CA PRO A 72 -1.41 8.93 -15.84
C PRO A 72 -2.88 9.20 -16.17
N GLY A 73 -3.20 9.24 -17.47
CA GLY A 73 -4.56 9.38 -17.99
C GLY A 73 -5.31 8.06 -18.18
N GLN A 74 -4.64 6.92 -18.05
CA GLN A 74 -5.26 5.61 -18.14
C GLN A 74 -5.77 5.25 -16.73
N GLY A 75 -7.08 4.98 -16.62
CA GLY A 75 -7.66 4.45 -15.39
C GLY A 75 -7.08 3.09 -15.04
N ILE A 76 -7.54 2.50 -13.93
CA ILE A 76 -7.17 1.13 -13.58
C ILE A 76 -7.59 0.20 -14.72
N ASP A 77 -6.61 -0.48 -15.34
CA ASP A 77 -6.81 -1.37 -16.48
C ASP A 77 -7.34 -2.73 -16.03
N LEU A 78 -8.58 -2.72 -15.52
CA LEU A 78 -9.32 -3.91 -15.09
C LEU A 78 -10.77 -3.82 -15.58
N PRO A 79 -11.38 -4.95 -15.96
CA PRO A 79 -12.81 -4.98 -16.26
C PRO A 79 -13.63 -4.45 -15.07
N PRO A 80 -14.73 -3.70 -15.31
CA PRO A 80 -15.58 -3.18 -14.24
C PRO A 80 -16.05 -4.24 -13.25
N GLU A 81 -16.33 -5.46 -13.72
CA GLU A 81 -16.76 -6.59 -12.90
C GLU A 81 -15.66 -7.07 -11.94
N ALA A 82 -14.39 -6.97 -12.37
CA ALA A 82 -13.26 -7.31 -11.52
C ALA A 82 -13.08 -6.24 -10.42
N ILE A 83 -13.22 -4.96 -10.77
CA ILE A 83 -13.16 -3.85 -9.82
C ILE A 83 -14.26 -4.00 -8.76
N ASP A 84 -15.51 -4.22 -9.18
CA ASP A 84 -16.65 -4.42 -8.28
C ASP A 84 -16.42 -5.60 -7.32
N LYS A 85 -15.90 -6.73 -7.84
CA LYS A 85 -15.58 -7.90 -7.02
C LYS A 85 -14.47 -7.61 -5.99
N ILE A 86 -13.42 -6.89 -6.39
CA ILE A 86 -12.33 -6.51 -5.48
C ILE A 86 -12.86 -5.56 -4.39
N VAL A 87 -13.65 -4.56 -4.77
CA VAL A 87 -14.29 -3.63 -3.83
C VAL A 87 -15.18 -4.40 -2.85
N GLY A 88 -16.01 -5.33 -3.31
CA GLY A 88 -16.87 -6.14 -2.45
C GLY A 88 -16.10 -7.05 -1.46
N LEU A 89 -14.85 -7.42 -1.76
CA LEU A 89 -14.00 -8.18 -0.85
C LEU A 89 -13.30 -7.31 0.21
N LEU A 90 -13.06 -6.03 -0.09
CA LEU A 90 -12.27 -5.12 0.75
C LEU A 90 -13.12 -4.09 1.50
N GLU A 91 -14.34 -3.81 1.06
CA GLU A 91 -15.19 -2.76 1.64
C GLU A 91 -15.56 -3.00 3.10
N ASP A 92 -15.59 -4.26 3.54
CA ASP A 92 -15.87 -4.64 4.93
C ASP A 92 -14.63 -4.54 5.84
N LYS A 93 -13.44 -4.32 5.27
CA LYS A 93 -12.17 -4.19 5.99
C LYS A 93 -11.78 -2.73 6.16
N SER A 94 -11.48 -2.33 7.39
CA SER A 94 -11.02 -0.96 7.66
C SER A 94 -9.51 -0.83 7.46
N LEU A 95 -9.07 -0.66 6.21
CA LEU A 95 -7.67 -0.38 5.87
C LEU A 95 -7.16 0.97 6.42
N GLY A 96 -8.03 1.80 6.99
CA GLY A 96 -7.63 3.03 7.70
C GLY A 96 -7.22 2.75 9.14
N LEU A 97 -8.04 1.99 9.87
CA LEU A 97 -7.92 1.78 11.31
C LEU A 97 -7.10 0.55 11.71
N THR A 98 -6.84 -0.36 10.77
CA THR A 98 -5.92 -1.48 11.00
C THR A 98 -4.50 -0.96 11.26
N ASP A 99 -3.74 -1.66 12.11
CA ASP A 99 -2.35 -1.32 12.38
C ASP A 99 -1.49 -1.38 11.11
N LEU A 100 -0.45 -0.54 11.05
CA LEU A 100 0.44 -0.46 9.89
C LEU A 100 1.11 -1.80 9.61
N ASP A 101 1.59 -2.48 10.66
CA ASP A 101 2.23 -3.79 10.60
C ASP A 101 1.33 -4.85 9.94
N VAL A 102 0.05 -4.86 10.28
CA VAL A 102 -0.90 -5.85 9.73
C VAL A 102 -1.14 -5.60 8.23
N LYS A 103 -1.21 -4.33 7.80
CA LYS A 103 -1.34 -3.99 6.37
C LYS A 103 -0.08 -4.33 5.59
N GLY A 104 1.08 -4.03 6.19
CA GLY A 104 2.38 -4.36 5.64
C GLY A 104 2.51 -5.86 5.36
N VAL A 105 2.30 -6.68 6.38
CA VAL A 105 2.35 -8.14 6.28
C VAL A 105 1.37 -8.67 5.23
N ALA A 106 0.11 -8.20 5.25
CA ALA A 106 -0.90 -8.65 4.27
C ALA A 106 -0.52 -8.30 2.82
N PHE A 107 0.09 -7.13 2.61
CA PHE A 107 0.53 -6.68 1.30
C PHE A 107 1.74 -7.48 0.81
N GLU A 108 2.71 -7.77 1.67
CA GLU A 108 3.87 -8.60 1.32
C GLU A 108 3.50 -10.04 0.98
N GLU A 109 2.58 -10.64 1.74
CA GLU A 109 2.05 -11.99 1.45
C GLU A 109 1.41 -12.02 0.05
N PHE A 110 0.59 -11.01 -0.28
CA PHE A 110 -0.04 -10.89 -1.60
C PHE A 110 0.99 -10.71 -2.73
N LEU A 111 2.01 -9.89 -2.52
CA LEU A 111 3.07 -9.68 -3.50
C LEU A 111 3.91 -10.93 -3.71
N SER A 112 4.29 -11.63 -2.65
CA SER A 112 5.12 -12.83 -2.73
C SER A 112 4.47 -13.92 -3.59
N ALA A 113 3.14 -14.05 -3.53
CA ALA A 113 2.38 -14.97 -4.37
C ALA A 113 2.40 -14.55 -5.85
N THR A 114 2.45 -13.25 -6.13
CA THR A 114 2.42 -12.69 -7.50
C THR A 114 3.80 -12.74 -8.17
N TYR A 115 4.88 -12.48 -7.41
CA TYR A 115 6.25 -12.50 -7.94
C TYR A 115 6.76 -13.92 -8.27
N ARG A 116 6.26 -14.95 -7.58
CA ARG A 116 6.67 -16.35 -7.83
C ARG A 116 6.20 -16.93 -9.17
N GLY A 117 5.17 -16.36 -9.80
CA GLY A 117 4.59 -16.89 -11.05
C GLY A 117 5.20 -16.36 -12.34
N GLY A 118 6.02 -15.30 -12.28
CA GLY A 118 6.42 -14.51 -13.44
C GLY A 118 7.90 -14.57 -13.81
N GLY A 119 8.47 -15.77 -14.03
CA GLY A 119 9.64 -16.03 -14.89
C GLY A 119 10.99 -15.31 -14.69
N LEU A 120 11.12 -14.27 -13.85
CA LEU A 120 12.31 -13.41 -13.78
C LEU A 120 13.27 -13.74 -12.63
N GLY A 121 13.02 -14.78 -11.83
CA GLY A 121 14.00 -15.30 -10.87
C GLY A 121 14.51 -14.26 -9.86
N GLN A 122 13.73 -13.22 -9.56
CA GLN A 122 14.08 -12.26 -8.52
C GLN A 122 13.88 -12.93 -7.17
N TYR A 123 14.98 -13.22 -6.48
CA TYR A 123 14.97 -13.81 -5.15
C TYR A 123 14.79 -12.69 -4.12
N SER A 124 13.65 -12.69 -3.43
CA SER A 124 13.49 -11.86 -2.23
C SER A 124 14.30 -12.43 -1.07
N THR A 125 14.93 -11.57 -0.30
CA THR A 125 15.63 -11.95 0.93
C THR A 125 14.62 -12.44 1.97
N PRO A 126 14.79 -13.65 2.56
CA PRO A 126 13.94 -14.12 3.65
C PRO A 126 13.95 -13.16 4.85
N ARG A 127 12.82 -13.05 5.55
CA ARG A 127 12.63 -12.09 6.66
C ARG A 127 13.59 -12.35 7.81
N GLU A 128 13.93 -13.60 8.04
CA GLU A 128 14.89 -14.05 9.05
C GLU A 128 16.28 -13.46 8.78
N VAL A 129 16.70 -13.43 7.51
CA VAL A 129 17.97 -12.85 7.09
C VAL A 129 17.94 -11.33 7.19
N VAL A 130 16.84 -10.70 6.78
CA VAL A 130 16.64 -9.25 6.92
C VAL A 130 16.74 -8.83 8.38
N ASN A 131 15.98 -9.48 9.26
CA ASN A 131 15.96 -9.19 10.70
C ASN A 131 17.35 -9.40 11.30
N PHE A 132 17.98 -10.54 11.03
CA PHE A 132 19.33 -10.82 11.54
C PHE A 132 20.34 -9.74 11.15
N MET A 133 20.36 -9.32 9.89
CA MET A 133 21.34 -8.33 9.43
C MET A 133 21.06 -6.92 9.98
N VAL A 134 19.79 -6.49 10.04
CA VAL A 134 19.46 -5.18 10.61
C VAL A 134 19.70 -5.16 12.12
N ASP A 135 19.38 -6.23 12.82
CA ASP A 135 19.61 -6.35 14.27
C ASP A 135 21.11 -6.35 14.59
N LEU A 136 21.95 -6.92 13.71
CA LEU A 136 23.41 -6.89 13.83
C LEU A 136 23.99 -5.50 13.58
N VAL A 137 23.47 -4.77 12.59
CA VAL A 137 23.90 -3.41 12.25
C VAL A 137 23.44 -2.39 13.30
N GLU A 138 22.26 -2.63 13.88
CA GLU A 138 21.68 -1.86 14.97
C GLU A 138 21.57 -0.33 14.70
N PRO A 139 20.90 0.10 13.61
CA PRO A 139 20.91 1.49 13.16
C PRO A 139 20.47 2.47 14.26
N ALA A 140 21.16 3.61 14.36
CA ALA A 140 20.90 4.62 15.38
C ALA A 140 20.01 5.77 14.87
N ILE A 141 19.43 6.51 15.81
CA ILE A 141 18.59 7.68 15.49
C ILE A 141 19.46 8.74 14.80
N GLY A 142 19.05 9.17 13.61
CA GLY A 142 19.76 10.18 12.82
C GLY A 142 20.78 9.60 11.83
N GLU A 143 21.04 8.30 11.87
CA GLU A 143 21.86 7.65 10.83
C GLU A 143 21.07 7.47 9.53
N ARG A 144 21.80 7.45 8.41
CA ARG A 144 21.23 7.18 7.09
C ARG A 144 21.50 5.72 6.70
N VAL A 145 20.44 5.03 6.31
CA VAL A 145 20.44 3.67 5.79
C VAL A 145 20.22 3.72 4.28
N ILE A 146 21.11 3.07 3.54
CA ILE A 146 21.07 3.02 2.07
C ILE A 146 21.02 1.55 1.64
N ASP A 147 20.01 1.21 0.85
CA ASP A 147 19.90 -0.06 0.15
C ASP A 147 19.97 0.17 -1.37
N PRO A 148 21.11 -0.13 -2.02
CA PRO A 148 21.33 0.14 -3.44
C PRO A 148 20.61 -0.84 -4.38
N SER A 149 19.96 -1.87 -3.83
CA SER A 149 19.20 -2.90 -4.55
C SER A 149 17.98 -3.31 -3.73
N CYS A 150 17.10 -2.34 -3.47
CA CYS A 150 16.12 -2.45 -2.39
C CYS A 150 15.01 -3.48 -2.63
N GLY A 151 14.76 -3.89 -3.87
CA GLY A 151 13.72 -4.86 -4.20
C GLY A 151 12.36 -4.39 -3.70
N SER A 152 11.72 -5.20 -2.86
CA SER A 152 10.45 -4.83 -2.19
C SER A 152 10.62 -3.93 -0.96
N GLY A 153 11.85 -3.57 -0.57
CA GLY A 153 12.14 -2.68 0.56
C GLY A 153 12.30 -3.38 1.91
N GLY A 154 12.57 -4.69 1.94
CA GLY A 154 12.60 -5.46 3.19
C GLY A 154 13.54 -4.90 4.27
N PHE A 155 14.76 -4.51 3.87
CA PHE A 155 15.73 -3.88 4.78
C PHE A 155 15.29 -2.50 5.27
N LEU A 156 14.76 -1.68 4.38
CA LEU A 156 14.34 -0.31 4.70
C LEU A 156 13.17 -0.30 5.68
N ILE A 157 12.21 -1.22 5.52
CA ILE A 157 11.08 -1.39 6.45
C ILE A 157 11.61 -1.81 7.83
N ARG A 158 12.47 -2.83 7.89
CA ARG A 158 13.01 -3.29 9.18
C ARG A 158 13.86 -2.22 9.86
N ALA A 159 14.65 -1.46 9.10
CA ALA A 159 15.41 -0.33 9.62
C ALA A 159 14.48 0.79 10.14
N TYR A 160 13.40 1.10 9.41
CA TYR A 160 12.38 2.04 9.85
C TYR A 160 11.77 1.61 11.19
N ASP A 161 11.38 0.35 11.33
CA ASP A 161 10.77 -0.17 12.55
C ASP A 161 11.70 -0.06 13.76
N VAL A 162 12.96 -0.48 13.60
CA VAL A 162 13.98 -0.44 14.66
C VAL A 162 14.26 0.99 15.10
N VAL A 163 14.47 1.91 14.15
CA VAL A 163 14.78 3.32 14.49
C VAL A 163 13.54 4.03 15.03
N SER A 164 12.35 3.75 14.49
CA SER A 164 11.08 4.28 15.01
C SER A 164 10.85 3.86 16.45
N GLU A 165 11.12 2.60 16.78
CA GLU A 165 11.01 2.11 18.16
C GLU A 165 12.01 2.81 19.09
N LYS A 166 13.28 2.95 18.66
CA LYS A 166 14.29 3.74 19.39
C LYS A 166 13.82 5.19 19.63
N ILE A 167 13.17 5.82 18.65
CA ILE A 167 12.61 7.18 18.81
C ILE A 167 11.49 7.17 19.86
N ARG A 168 10.55 6.23 19.79
CA ARG A 168 9.43 6.13 20.75
C ARG A 168 9.90 5.89 22.18
N SER A 169 10.88 5.01 22.36
CA SER A 169 11.42 4.62 23.66
C SER A 169 12.47 5.60 24.22
N SER A 170 12.89 6.60 23.44
CA SER A 170 13.87 7.60 23.88
C SER A 170 13.27 8.60 24.88
N ASP A 171 14.13 9.22 25.69
CA ASP A 171 13.79 10.29 26.63
C ASP A 171 13.57 11.66 25.95
N LEU A 172 13.47 11.69 24.62
CA LEU A 172 13.20 12.90 23.85
C LEU A 172 11.81 13.47 24.17
N SER A 173 11.65 14.78 24.05
CA SER A 173 10.32 15.38 24.12
C SER A 173 9.44 14.89 22.96
N GLU A 174 8.11 14.90 23.14
CA GLU A 174 7.18 14.50 22.07
C GLU A 174 7.39 15.31 20.78
N ARG A 175 7.76 16.59 20.91
CA ARG A 175 8.09 17.43 19.75
C ARG A 175 9.33 16.94 19.01
N GLU A 176 10.36 16.52 19.74
CA GLU A 176 11.58 15.95 19.16
C GLU A 176 11.33 14.59 18.54
N LYS A 177 10.52 13.72 19.18
CA LYS A 177 10.14 12.43 18.61
C LYS A 177 9.45 12.58 17.26
N VAL A 178 8.49 13.51 17.16
CA VAL A 178 7.82 13.83 15.89
C VAL A 178 8.81 14.34 14.84
N ALA A 179 9.74 15.23 15.22
CA ALA A 179 10.75 15.74 14.30
C ALA A 179 11.69 14.63 13.79
N ARG A 180 12.14 13.74 14.67
CA ARG A 180 13.01 12.60 14.31
C ARG A 180 12.30 11.56 13.46
N ALA A 181 11.02 11.30 13.72
CA ALA A 181 10.21 10.40 12.89
C ALA A 181 10.04 10.96 11.47
N GLY A 182 9.81 12.27 11.33
CA GLY A 182 9.78 12.93 10.02
C GLY A 182 11.14 12.88 9.30
N GLU A 183 12.23 13.13 10.02
CA GLU A 183 13.59 13.01 9.45
C GLU A 183 13.91 11.57 9.00
N LEU A 184 13.51 10.57 9.80
CA LEU A 184 13.65 9.17 9.47
C LEU A 184 13.00 8.84 8.12
N ALA A 185 11.75 9.27 7.96
CA ALA A 185 10.97 9.06 6.75
C ALA A 185 11.51 9.83 5.53
N ASP A 186 11.86 11.11 5.71
CA ASP A 186 12.17 11.97 4.57
C ASP A 186 13.61 11.86 4.07
N ARG A 187 14.57 11.57 4.95
CA ARG A 187 16.00 11.80 4.66
C ARG A 187 16.95 10.65 5.01
N ASN A 188 16.52 9.74 5.88
CA ASN A 188 17.42 8.75 6.46
C ASN A 188 17.26 7.36 5.85
N LEU A 189 16.20 7.12 5.09
CA LEU A 189 16.01 5.86 4.38
C LEU A 189 16.14 6.09 2.89
N VAL A 190 17.06 5.38 2.26
CA VAL A 190 17.33 5.48 0.83
C VAL A 190 17.25 4.10 0.21
N GLY A 191 16.38 3.94 -0.78
CA GLY A 191 16.27 2.72 -1.59
C GLY A 191 16.54 3.00 -3.05
N ILE A 192 17.31 2.15 -3.71
CA ILE A 192 17.53 2.23 -5.14
C ILE A 192 17.22 0.88 -5.75
N ASP A 193 16.45 0.87 -6.82
CA ASP A 193 16.28 -0.33 -7.65
C ASP A 193 16.20 0.05 -9.12
N TRP A 194 16.80 -0.78 -9.98
CA TRP A 194 16.71 -0.58 -11.43
C TRP A 194 15.32 -0.95 -11.95
N GLU A 195 14.73 -1.99 -11.38
CA GLU A 195 13.48 -2.54 -11.86
C GLU A 195 12.30 -1.68 -11.37
N GLN A 196 11.51 -1.20 -12.33
CA GLN A 196 10.41 -0.29 -12.07
C GLN A 196 9.38 -0.88 -11.10
N ARG A 197 9.03 -2.16 -11.27
CA ARG A 197 8.06 -2.85 -10.39
C ARG A 197 8.58 -2.99 -8.96
N ALA A 198 9.86 -3.28 -8.80
CA ALA A 198 10.50 -3.39 -7.49
C ALA A 198 10.52 -2.03 -6.77
N ALA A 199 11.07 -0.99 -7.41
CA ALA A 199 11.09 0.36 -6.84
C ALA A 199 9.68 0.86 -6.45
N ARG A 200 8.67 0.61 -7.29
CA ARG A 200 7.27 0.95 -6.98
C ARG A 200 6.74 0.17 -5.78
N THR A 201 7.01 -1.13 -5.74
CA THR A 201 6.62 -2.01 -4.63
C THR A 201 7.24 -1.55 -3.32
N CYS A 202 8.54 -1.19 -3.35
CA CYS A 202 9.23 -0.59 -2.21
C CYS A 202 8.57 0.72 -1.76
N LYS A 203 8.26 1.65 -2.68
CA LYS A 203 7.55 2.90 -2.35
C LYS A 203 6.21 2.63 -1.66
N MET A 204 5.41 1.72 -2.20
CA MET A 204 4.12 1.34 -1.62
C MET A 204 4.30 0.72 -0.23
N ASN A 205 5.28 -0.17 -0.06
CA ASN A 205 5.60 -0.77 1.22
C ASN A 205 5.98 0.26 2.28
N MET A 206 6.84 1.22 1.94
CA MET A 206 7.21 2.30 2.86
C MET A 206 6.01 3.18 3.25
N ILE A 207 5.09 3.45 2.32
CA ILE A 207 3.84 4.19 2.61
C ILE A 207 2.96 3.42 3.59
N LEU A 208 2.87 2.10 3.44
CA LEU A 208 2.03 1.25 4.30
C LEU A 208 2.56 1.12 5.72
N HIS A 209 3.86 1.33 5.95
CA HIS A 209 4.51 1.17 7.26
C HIS A 209 4.71 2.46 8.07
N GLY A 210 4.35 3.65 7.54
CA GLY A 210 4.45 4.90 8.32
C GLY A 210 5.02 6.10 7.57
N ASP A 211 5.36 5.91 6.29
CA ASP A 211 5.99 6.84 5.37
C ASP A 211 7.52 6.99 5.52
N GLY A 212 8.16 7.20 4.36
CA GLY A 212 9.53 6.79 4.04
C GLY A 212 9.78 6.59 2.54
N HIS A 213 8.76 6.80 1.70
CA HIS A 213 8.82 6.49 0.26
C HIS A 213 9.55 7.55 -0.56
N ALA A 214 9.77 8.74 0.00
CA ALA A 214 10.43 9.86 -0.67
C ALA A 214 11.91 9.55 -1.00
N GLY A 215 12.54 8.67 -0.22
CA GLY A 215 13.93 8.24 -0.44
C GLY A 215 14.09 7.03 -1.36
N VAL A 216 13.02 6.56 -2.03
CA VAL A 216 13.10 5.40 -2.94
C VAL A 216 13.17 5.85 -4.39
N TYR A 217 14.19 5.42 -5.12
CA TYR A 217 14.48 5.86 -6.48
C TYR A 217 14.57 4.69 -7.45
N ARG A 218 14.02 4.89 -8.66
CA ARG A 218 14.28 3.99 -9.79
C ARG A 218 15.56 4.42 -10.50
N ALA A 219 16.68 3.75 -10.21
CA ALA A 219 17.98 4.09 -10.79
C ALA A 219 18.90 2.87 -10.85
N ASN A 220 19.98 2.95 -11.65
CA ASN A 220 21.02 1.94 -11.63
C ASN A 220 21.98 2.23 -10.47
N GLY A 221 21.95 1.40 -9.42
CA GLY A 221 22.81 1.55 -8.24
C GLY A 221 24.31 1.51 -8.53
N LEU A 222 24.74 1.00 -9.69
CA LEU A 222 26.15 0.99 -10.11
C LEU A 222 26.60 2.26 -10.85
N VAL A 223 25.67 3.00 -11.45
CA VAL A 223 25.98 4.14 -12.34
C VAL A 223 25.61 5.48 -11.69
N SER A 224 24.51 5.51 -10.94
CA SER A 224 23.97 6.73 -10.36
C SER A 224 23.26 6.40 -9.06
N CYS A 225 23.86 6.79 -7.94
CA CYS A 225 23.19 6.81 -6.65
C CYS A 225 22.60 8.22 -6.46
N PRO A 226 21.29 8.44 -6.64
CA PRO A 226 20.67 9.76 -6.54
C PRO A 226 20.67 10.35 -5.10
N ALA A 227 21.33 9.69 -4.15
CA ALA A 227 21.15 9.90 -2.71
C ALA A 227 22.45 10.12 -1.92
N VAL A 228 23.52 10.55 -2.58
CA VAL A 228 24.73 11.08 -1.92
C VAL A 228 25.03 12.48 -2.43
#